data_AF-A0A8K0K0D0-F1
#
_entry.id   AF-A0A8K0K0D0-F1
#
_cell.length_a   1.000
_cell.length_b   1.000
_cell.length_c   1.000
_cell.angle_alpha   90.00
_cell.angle_beta   90.00
_cell.angle_gamma   90.00
#
_symmetry.space_group_name_H-M   'P 1'
#
loop_
_entity.id
_entity.type
_entity.pdbx_description
1 polymer ?
#
loop_
_entity_poly.entity_id
_entity_poly.type
_entity_poly.pdbx_seq_one_letter_code
_entity_poly.pdbx_strand_id
1 'polypeptide(L)'
;MLVCFISELAGAAVLLDNGTYDSKLQPLLRRTILKLIVNSNNADYALILRMIQENIGCCGADGPNDYLRLEQPLPPECRDSVTGNAYFYGCVEEYTWFVEDKSGWLAGLCLFLGFMQVINIALSLVLVQALKKEEKSYK
;
A
#
# COMPACT_ATOMS: atom_id res chain seq x y z
N MET A 1 -6.52 15.36 19.41
CA MET A 1 -5.60 14.27 19.78
C MET A 1 -6.31 12.94 19.91
N LEU A 2 -7.32 12.77 20.77
CA LEU A 2 -8.07 11.50 20.87
C LEU A 2 -8.66 11.00 19.55
N VAL A 3 -9.31 11.88 18.76
CA VAL A 3 -9.85 11.51 17.44
C VAL A 3 -8.74 11.10 16.47
N CYS A 4 -7.61 11.83 16.47
CA CYS A 4 -6.44 11.52 15.63
C CYS A 4 -5.87 10.14 15.98
N PHE A 5 -5.70 9.86 17.27
CA PHE A 5 -5.22 8.57 17.75
C PHE A 5 -6.12 7.42 17.32
N ILE A 6 -7.45 7.57 17.43
CA ILE A 6 -8.41 6.57 16.97
C ILE A 6 -8.30 6.37 15.45
N SER A 7 -8.20 7.46 14.67
CA SER A 7 -8.06 7.36 13.22
C SER A 7 -6.73 6.72 12.78
N GLU A 8 -5.64 6.96 13.52
CA GLU A 8 -4.33 6.35 13.27
C GLU A 8 -4.36 4.85 13.54
N LEU A 9 -4.94 4.44 14.66
CA LEU A 9 -5.10 3.02 15.01
C LEU A 9 -5.98 2.28 14.01
N ALA A 10 -7.10 2.87 13.61
CA ALA A 10 -7.98 2.31 12.58
C ALA A 10 -7.27 2.24 11.22
N GLY A 11 -6.54 3.29 10.83
CA GLY A 11 -5.78 3.33 9.58
C GLY A 11 -4.67 2.28 9.54
N ALA A 12 -3.90 2.13 10.62
CA ALA A 12 -2.85 1.13 10.73
C ALA A 12 -3.41 -0.30 10.68
N ALA A 13 -4.53 -0.56 11.35
CA ALA A 13 -5.20 -1.86 11.31
C ALA A 13 -5.67 -2.22 9.88
N VAL A 14 -6.30 -1.27 9.17
CA VAL A 14 -6.75 -1.48 7.79
C VAL A 14 -5.56 -1.66 6.84
N LEU A 15 -4.49 -0.89 7.01
CA LEU A 15 -3.29 -0.98 6.19
C LEU A 15 -2.62 -2.35 6.32
N LEU A 16 -2.50 -2.88 7.55
CA LEU A 16 -1.91 -4.20 7.81
C LEU A 16 -2.80 -5.34 7.28
N ASP A 17 -4.13 -5.24 7.46
CA ASP A 17 -5.07 -6.28 6.99
C ASP A 17 -5.13 -6.38 5.46
N ASN A 18 -5.01 -5.25 4.76
CA ASN A 18 -5.08 -5.20 3.29
C ASN A 18 -3.70 -5.21 2.61
N GLY A 19 -2.64 -4.92 3.34
CA GLY A 19 -1.27 -4.85 2.81
C GLY A 19 -0.48 -6.15 2.93
N THR A 20 -1.02 -7.16 3.61
CA THR A 20 -0.37 -8.47 3.81
C THR A 20 -0.66 -9.43 2.66
N TYR A 21 0.30 -10.36 2.44
CA TYR A 21 0.16 -11.46 1.50
C TYR A 21 -1.05 -12.36 1.83
N ASP A 22 -1.72 -12.90 0.80
CA ASP A 22 -2.97 -13.69 0.85
C ASP A 22 -4.22 -12.97 1.39
N SER A 23 -4.18 -11.63 1.48
CA SER A 23 -5.36 -10.83 1.78
C SER A 23 -6.32 -10.72 0.57
N LYS A 24 -7.46 -10.05 0.77
CA LYS A 24 -8.44 -9.74 -0.30
C LYS A 24 -7.85 -8.92 -1.45
N LEU A 25 -6.65 -8.35 -1.28
CA LEU A 25 -5.96 -7.57 -2.30
C LEU A 25 -5.54 -8.43 -3.51
N GLN A 26 -4.99 -9.62 -3.30
CA GLN A 26 -4.51 -10.48 -4.40
C GLN A 26 -5.60 -10.81 -5.45
N PRO A 27 -6.79 -11.34 -5.09
CA PRO A 27 -7.81 -11.67 -6.09
C PRO A 27 -8.39 -10.43 -6.79
N LEU A 28 -8.45 -9.28 -6.09
CA LEU A 28 -8.88 -8.01 -6.66
C LEU A 28 -7.85 -7.47 -7.66
N LEU A 29 -6.57 -7.56 -7.30
CA LEU A 29 -5.44 -7.13 -8.12
C LEU A 29 -5.35 -7.98 -9.39
N ARG A 30 -5.45 -9.31 -9.26
CA ARG A 30 -5.48 -10.24 -10.42
C ARG A 30 -6.56 -9.84 -11.42
N ARG A 31 -7.79 -9.61 -10.96
CA ARG A 31 -8.90 -9.19 -11.84
C ARG A 31 -8.65 -7.84 -12.49
N THR A 32 -8.11 -6.89 -11.73
CA THR A 32 -7.79 -5.55 -12.22
C THR A 32 -6.74 -5.61 -13.32
N ILE A 33 -5.61 -6.30 -13.10
CA ILE A 33 -4.53 -6.43 -14.09
C ILE A 33 -5.02 -7.14 -15.35
N LEU A 34 -5.75 -8.25 -15.22
CA LEU A 34 -6.33 -8.94 -16.38
C LEU A 34 -7.29 -8.02 -17.15
N LYS A 35 -8.12 -7.24 -16.45
CA LYS A 35 -9.01 -6.25 -17.08
C LYS A 35 -8.22 -5.16 -17.81
N LEU A 36 -7.10 -4.70 -17.25
CA LEU A 36 -6.21 -3.73 -17.91
C LEU A 36 -5.58 -4.31 -19.18
N ILE A 37 -5.15 -5.58 -19.15
CA ILE A 37 -4.59 -6.28 -20.32
C ILE A 37 -5.63 -6.37 -21.44
N VAL A 38 -6.87 -6.80 -21.13
CA VAL A 38 -7.95 -6.90 -22.13
C VAL A 38 -8.33 -5.53 -22.71
N ASN A 39 -8.27 -4.47 -21.91
CA ASN A 39 -8.62 -3.11 -22.33
C ASN A 39 -7.41 -2.26 -22.75
N SER A 40 -6.26 -2.91 -22.98
CA SER A 40 -4.98 -2.23 -23.30
C SER A 40 -5.00 -1.47 -24.63
N ASN A 41 -6.01 -1.67 -25.49
CA ASN A 41 -6.22 -0.86 -26.69
C ASN A 41 -6.49 0.63 -26.35
N ASN A 42 -6.91 0.93 -25.12
CA ASN A 42 -7.07 2.29 -24.63
C ASN A 42 -5.75 2.81 -24.04
N ALA A 43 -5.33 4.01 -24.45
CA ALA A 43 -4.07 4.61 -24.01
C ALA A 43 -3.95 4.74 -22.48
N ASP A 44 -5.04 5.08 -21.78
CA ASP A 44 -5.03 5.22 -20.32
C ASP A 44 -4.75 3.90 -19.59
N TYR A 45 -5.38 2.82 -20.04
CA TYR A 45 -5.20 1.50 -19.45
C TYR A 45 -3.81 0.95 -19.74
N ALA A 46 -3.32 1.16 -20.97
CA ALA A 46 -1.95 0.81 -21.35
C ALA A 46 -0.91 1.58 -20.52
N LEU A 47 -1.13 2.87 -20.28
CA LEU A 47 -0.25 3.70 -19.47
C LEU A 47 -0.16 3.18 -18.02
N ILE A 48 -1.30 2.88 -17.39
CA ILE A 48 -1.32 2.35 -16.02
C ILE A 48 -0.60 1.00 -15.97
N LEU A 49 -0.89 0.11 -16.93
CA LEU A 49 -0.26 -1.21 -17.00
C LEU A 49 1.26 -1.10 -17.16
N ARG A 50 1.72 -0.18 -18.03
CA ARG A 50 3.13 0.16 -18.20
C ARG A 50 3.78 0.61 -16.90
N MET A 51 3.17 1.56 -16.19
CA MET A 51 3.73 2.05 -14.93
C MET A 51 3.87 0.93 -13.90
N ILE A 52 2.91 0.01 -13.84
CA ILE A 52 2.96 -1.14 -12.91
C ILE A 52 4.12 -2.07 -13.30
N GLN A 53 4.18 -2.48 -14.57
CA GLN A 53 5.15 -3.47 -15.05
C GLN A 53 6.59 -2.96 -15.05
N GLU A 54 6.82 -1.70 -15.46
CA GLU A 54 8.16 -1.08 -15.43
C GLU A 54 8.65 -0.82 -14.00
N ASN A 55 7.79 -0.35 -13.08
CA ASN A 55 8.24 0.00 -11.72
C ASN A 55 8.45 -1.21 -10.81
N ILE A 56 7.65 -2.26 -10.98
CA ILE A 56 7.73 -3.46 -10.14
C ILE A 56 8.70 -4.48 -10.77
N GLY A 57 8.84 -4.50 -12.10
CA GLY A 57 9.62 -5.51 -12.80
C GLY A 57 8.90 -6.86 -12.88
N CYS A 58 7.63 -6.82 -13.29
CA CYS A 58 6.75 -7.98 -13.34
C CYS A 58 6.03 -8.06 -14.69
N CYS A 59 5.42 -9.21 -15.02
CA CYS A 59 4.66 -9.35 -16.25
C CYS A 59 3.37 -10.16 -16.10
N GLY A 60 2.28 -9.63 -16.65
CA GLY A 60 0.95 -10.24 -16.54
C GLY A 60 0.42 -10.21 -15.11
N ALA A 61 -0.70 -10.88 -14.86
CA ALA A 61 -1.23 -11.00 -13.51
C ALA A 61 -0.50 -12.12 -12.75
N ASP A 62 -0.48 -13.32 -13.34
CA ASP A 62 0.19 -14.52 -12.81
C ASP A 62 1.47 -14.86 -13.60
N GLY A 63 1.69 -14.22 -14.74
CA GLY A 63 2.89 -14.36 -15.55
C GLY A 63 2.69 -13.92 -17.01
N PRO A 64 3.74 -14.00 -17.85
CA PRO A 64 3.69 -13.56 -19.25
C PRO A 64 2.70 -14.38 -20.10
N ASN A 65 2.36 -15.60 -19.68
CA ASN A 65 1.37 -16.45 -20.34
C ASN A 65 -0.04 -15.85 -20.34
N ASP A 66 -0.34 -14.90 -19.46
CA ASP A 66 -1.63 -14.21 -19.46
C ASP A 66 -1.91 -13.46 -20.77
N TYR A 67 -0.87 -12.89 -21.37
CA TYR A 67 -0.97 -12.22 -22.67
C TYR A 67 -1.29 -13.21 -23.79
N LEU A 68 -0.63 -14.37 -23.78
CA LEU A 68 -0.89 -15.45 -24.75
C LEU A 68 -2.32 -15.98 -24.62
N ARG A 69 -2.80 -16.18 -23.38
CA ARG A 69 -4.16 -16.67 -23.11
C ARG A 69 -5.25 -15.67 -23.49
N LEU A 70 -4.95 -14.38 -23.41
CA LEU A 70 -5.88 -13.29 -23.75
C LEU A 70 -5.73 -12.80 -25.20
N GLU A 71 -4.91 -13.49 -26.00
CA GLU A 71 -4.62 -13.15 -27.40
C GLU A 71 -4.13 -11.70 -27.57
N GLN A 72 -3.40 -11.19 -26.57
CA GLN A 72 -2.80 -9.86 -26.57
C GLN A 72 -1.30 -9.92 -26.88
N PRO A 73 -0.76 -8.95 -27.63
CA PRO A 73 0.69 -8.85 -27.84
C PRO A 73 1.40 -8.54 -26.53
N LEU A 74 2.62 -9.08 -26.37
CA LEU A 74 3.43 -8.79 -25.19
C LEU A 74 4.01 -7.37 -25.29
N PRO A 75 3.75 -6.50 -24.30
CA PRO A 75 4.21 -5.12 -24.32
C PRO A 75 5.71 -5.03 -24.03
N PRO A 76 6.45 -4.04 -24.57
CA PRO A 76 7.88 -3.89 -24.34
C PRO A 76 8.26 -3.68 -22.86
N GLU A 77 7.34 -3.16 -22.05
CA GLU A 77 7.48 -2.93 -20.61
C GLU A 77 7.63 -4.22 -19.80
N CYS A 78 7.09 -5.33 -20.31
CA CYS A 78 7.21 -6.65 -19.71
C CYS A 78 8.61 -7.27 -19.95
N ARG A 79 9.46 -6.61 -20.74
CA ARG A 79 10.80 -7.09 -21.06
C ARG A 79 11.82 -6.55 -20.07
N ASP A 80 12.58 -7.45 -19.46
CA ASP A 80 13.71 -7.09 -18.61
C ASP A 80 14.78 -6.39 -19.44
N SER A 81 15.18 -5.20 -18.98
CA SER A 81 16.22 -4.36 -19.59
C SER A 81 17.60 -5.04 -19.63
N VAL A 82 17.86 -6.00 -18.74
CA VAL A 82 19.16 -6.69 -18.64
C VAL A 82 19.20 -7.92 -19.55
N THR A 83 18.25 -8.84 -19.38
CA THR A 83 18.25 -10.11 -20.12
C THR A 83 17.57 -10.02 -21.48
N GLY A 84 16.71 -9.02 -21.70
CA GLY A 84 15.88 -8.95 -22.90
C GLY A 84 14.84 -10.06 -22.98
N ASN A 85 14.53 -10.75 -21.88
CA ASN A 85 13.43 -11.71 -21.81
C ASN A 85 12.23 -11.10 -21.08
N ALA A 86 11.06 -11.72 -21.21
CA ALA A 86 9.91 -11.33 -20.40
C ALA A 86 10.17 -11.61 -18.91
N TYR A 87 9.68 -10.75 -18.01
CA TYR A 87 9.68 -11.07 -16.58
C TYR A 87 8.92 -12.38 -16.33
N PHE A 88 9.52 -13.25 -15.53
CA PHE A 88 8.94 -14.56 -15.24
C PHE A 88 7.82 -14.48 -14.18
N TYR A 89 7.95 -13.56 -13.23
CA TYR A 89 7.01 -13.39 -12.14
C TYR A 89 5.79 -12.55 -12.52
N GLY A 90 4.63 -12.99 -12.04
CA GLY A 90 3.38 -12.27 -12.18
C GLY A 90 3.34 -11.02 -11.30
N CYS A 91 2.67 -9.97 -11.78
CA CYS A 91 2.55 -8.74 -11.01
C CYS A 91 1.75 -8.89 -9.71
N VAL A 92 0.89 -9.90 -9.59
CA VAL A 92 0.13 -10.11 -8.34
C VAL A 92 1.05 -10.49 -7.19
N GLU A 93 2.01 -11.38 -7.42
CA GLU A 93 2.93 -11.86 -6.41
C GLU A 93 3.94 -10.77 -6.03
N GLU A 94 4.66 -10.23 -7.02
CA GLU A 94 5.69 -9.21 -6.80
C GLU A 94 5.12 -7.92 -6.19
N TYR A 95 3.94 -7.48 -6.63
CA TYR A 95 3.31 -6.30 -6.04
C TYR A 95 2.91 -6.53 -4.59
N THR A 96 2.47 -7.75 -4.25
CA THR A 96 2.08 -8.07 -2.88
C THR A 96 3.29 -8.01 -1.95
N TRP A 97 4.42 -8.58 -2.36
CA TRP A 97 5.69 -8.43 -1.64
C TRP A 97 6.13 -6.98 -1.49
N PHE A 98 6.01 -6.19 -2.58
CA PHE A 98 6.33 -4.77 -2.55
C PHE A 98 5.43 -4.00 -1.55
N VAL A 99 4.13 -4.25 -1.57
CA VAL A 99 3.17 -3.61 -0.65
C VAL A 99 3.39 -4.05 0.79
N GLU A 100 3.76 -5.30 1.03
CA GLU A 100 4.05 -5.81 2.37
C GLU A 100 5.25 -5.08 2.99
N ASP A 101 6.36 -4.97 2.26
CA ASP A 101 7.53 -4.19 2.68
C ASP A 101 7.15 -2.73 2.96
N LYS A 102 6.35 -2.12 2.07
CA LYS A 102 5.99 -0.71 2.20
C LYS A 102 4.96 -0.44 3.29
N SER A 103 4.02 -1.34 3.51
CA SER A 103 3.03 -1.22 4.58
C SER A 103 3.66 -1.42 5.94
N GLY A 104 4.69 -2.29 6.06
CA GLY A 104 5.42 -2.53 7.30
C GLY A 104 6.09 -1.27 7.86
N TRP A 105 6.91 -0.57 7.06
CA TRP A 105 7.57 0.65 7.55
C TRP A 105 6.57 1.77 7.86
N LEU A 106 5.51 1.91 7.06
CA LEU A 106 4.48 2.92 7.26
C LEU A 106 3.68 2.66 8.53
N ALA A 107 3.28 1.40 8.78
CA ALA A 107 2.61 1.00 10.00
C ALA A 107 3.48 1.26 11.24
N GLY A 108 4.78 0.98 11.15
CA GLY A 108 5.75 1.29 12.21
C GLY A 108 5.81 2.79 12.53
N LEU A 109 5.84 3.64 11.50
CA LEU A 109 5.82 5.10 11.68
C LEU A 109 4.52 5.57 12.34
N CYS A 110 3.37 5.04 11.92
CA CYS A 110 2.08 5.35 12.53
C CYS A 110 2.01 4.97 14.01
N LEU A 111 2.52 3.79 14.39
CA LEU A 111 2.56 3.35 15.79
C LEU A 111 3.47 4.24 16.65
N PHE A 112 4.62 4.67 16.10
CA PHE A 112 5.51 5.59 16.78
C PHE A 112 4.86 6.96 17.03
N LEU A 113 4.17 7.51 16.03
CA LEU A 113 3.40 8.75 16.19
C LEU A 113 2.28 8.60 17.20
N GLY A 114 1.56 7.47 17.18
CA GLY A 114 0.53 7.16 18.16
C GLY A 114 1.07 7.12 19.59
N PHE A 115 2.25 6.55 19.81
CA PHE A 115 2.93 6.56 21.11
C PHE A 115 3.25 8.00 21.59
N MET A 116 3.78 8.84 20.71
CA MET A 116 4.03 10.25 21.03
C MET A 116 2.74 11.02 21.36
N GLN A 117 1.61 10.71 20.70
CA GLN A 117 0.32 11.31 21.02
C GLN A 117 -0.17 10.96 22.43
N VAL A 118 0.03 9.72 22.87
CA VAL A 118 -0.34 9.31 24.24
C VAL A 118 0.44 10.12 25.29
N ILE A 119 1.75 10.33 25.07
CA ILE A 119 2.58 11.16 25.95
C ILE A 119 2.04 12.60 25.99
N ASN A 120 1.73 13.19 24.84
CA ASN A 120 1.20 14.55 24.77
C ASN A 120 -0.16 14.69 25.47
N ILE A 121 -1.03 13.69 25.37
CA ILE A 121 -2.31 13.67 26.10
C ILE A 121 -2.05 13.64 27.60
N ALA A 122 -1.14 12.78 28.08
CA ALA A 122 -0.81 12.70 29.50
C ALA A 122 -0.25 14.02 30.05
N LEU A 123 0.72 14.63 29.35
CA LEU A 123 1.29 15.91 29.74
C LEU A 123 0.26 17.04 29.74
N SER A 124 -0.65 17.06 28.75
CA SER A 124 -1.73 18.04 28.67
C SER A 124 -2.69 17.93 29.87
N LEU A 125 -3.02 16.70 30.29
CA LEU A 125 -3.88 16.48 31.45
C LEU A 125 -3.20 16.92 32.76
N VAL A 126 -1.92 16.60 32.93
CA VAL A 126 -1.13 17.06 34.09
C VAL A 126 -1.06 18.58 34.14
N LEU A 127 -0.84 19.24 32.99
CA LEU A 127 -0.79 20.69 32.90
C LEU A 127 -2.13 21.34 33.27
N VAL A 128 -3.25 20.81 32.77
CA VAL A 128 -4.59 21.29 33.13
C VAL A 128 -4.88 21.11 34.63
N GLN A 129 -4.42 20.01 35.23
CA GLN A 129 -4.56 19.78 36.67
C GLN A 129 -3.71 20.77 37.49
N ALA A 130 -2.49 21.06 37.05
CA ALA A 130 -1.61 22.04 37.69
C ALA A 130 -2.24 23.44 37.67
N LEU A 131 -2.72 23.90 36.50
CA LEU A 131 -3.37 25.21 36.36
C LEU A 131 -4.63 25.33 37.24
N LYS A 132 -5.47 24.28 37.29
CA LYS A 132 -6.65 24.27 38.16
C LYS A 132 -6.30 24.31 39.65
N LYS A 133 -5.14 23.81 40.05
CA LYS A 133 -4.67 23.86 41.43
C LYS A 133 -4.17 25.27 41.80
N GLU A 134 -3.48 25.94 40.89
CA GLU A 134 -3.04 27.32 41.10
C GLU A 134 -4.22 28.28 41.20
N GLU A 135 -5.22 28.16 40.31
CA GLU A 135 -6.43 29.00 40.34
C GLU A 135 -7.20 28.87 41.68
N LYS A 136 -7.29 27.65 42.22
CA LYS A 136 -7.90 27.41 43.54
C LYS A 136 -7.08 27.92 44.72
N SER A 137 -5.76 28.08 44.56
CA SER A 137 -4.90 28.60 45.62
C SER A 137 -4.90 30.13 45.69
N TYR A 138 -5.28 30.79 44.60
CA TYR A 138 -5.41 32.26 44.53
C TYR A 138 -6.80 32.77 45.00
N LYS A 139 -7.78 31.87 45.13
CA LYS A 139 -9.16 32.20 45.50
C LYS A 139 -9.46 31.78 46.94
#